data_AF-A0AAP1RD84-F1
#
_entry.id   AF-A0AAP1RD84-F1
#
_cell.length_a   1.000
_cell.length_b   1.000
_cell.length_c   1.000
_cell.angle_alpha   90.00
_cell.angle_beta   90.00
_cell.angle_gamma   90.00
#
_symmetry.space_group_name_H-M   'P 1'
#
loop_
_entity.id
_entity.type
_entity.pdbx_description
1 polymer ?
#
loop_
_entity_poly.entity_id
_entity_poly.type
_entity_poly.pdbx_seq_one_letter_code
_entity_poly.pdbx_strand_id
1 'polypeptide(L)' 'YLTTQIGRQSIVIARNRDGQLNAFINACSHRGAMLCRHKSGNRSSYTCPF' A
#
# COMPACT_ATOMS: atom_id res chain seq x y z
N TYR A 1 -1.25 -6.61 4.69
CA TYR A 1 -0.45 -5.46 4.27
C TYR A 1 -0.03 -4.65 5.48
N LEU A 2 1.11 -3.97 5.37
CA LEU A 2 1.67 -3.05 6.34
C LEU A 2 1.93 -1.73 5.62
N THR A 3 1.61 -0.60 6.23
CA THR A 3 2.04 0.72 5.75
C THR A 3 3.20 1.23 6.58
N THR A 4 4.23 1.72 5.90
CA THR A 4 5.44 2.26 6.53
C THR A 4 6.03 3.36 5.63
N GLN A 5 7.21 3.86 5.96
CA GLN A 5 7.92 4.87 5.20
C GLN A 5 9.30 4.37 4.77
N ILE A 6 9.72 4.76 3.56
CA ILE A 6 11.11 4.72 3.10
C ILE A 6 11.52 6.18 2.88
N GLY A 7 12.39 6.70 3.74
CA GLY A 7 12.70 8.13 3.78
C GLY A 7 11.42 8.95 3.98
N ARG A 8 11.06 9.76 2.98
CA ARG A 8 9.84 10.59 2.98
C ARG A 8 8.65 9.96 2.25
N GLN A 9 8.83 8.83 1.59
CA GLN A 9 7.78 8.18 0.82
C GLN A 9 7.03 7.15 1.67
N SER A 10 5.71 7.30 1.76
CA SER A 10 4.85 6.26 2.32
C SER A 10 4.75 5.09 1.35
N ILE A 11 4.91 3.87 1.86
CA ILE A 11 4.81 2.63 1.10
C ILE A 11 3.81 1.67 1.74
N VAL A 12 3.27 0.77 0.91
CA VAL A 12 2.47 -0.38 1.34
C VAL A 12 3.28 -1.63 1.02
N ILE A 13 3.44 -2.51 2.01
CA ILE A 13 4.05 -3.84 1.87
C ILE A 13 2.92 -4.88 1.93
N ALA A 14 2.86 -5.77 0.96
CA ALA A 14 1.84 -6.78 0.82
C ALA A 14 2.44 -8.15 0.48
N ARG A 15 1.85 -9.21 1.03
CA ARG A 15 2.19 -10.58 0.65
C ARG A 15 1.30 -11.01 -0.51
N ASN A 16 1.87 -11.49 -1.60
CA ASN A 16 1.10 -12.06 -2.72
C ASN A 16 0.66 -13.51 -2.43
N ARG A 17 -0.08 -14.12 -3.36
CA ARG A 17 -0.57 -15.50 -3.20
C ARG A 17 0.55 -16.53 -3.19
N ASP A 18 1.67 -16.24 -3.83
CA ASP A 18 2.87 -17.08 -3.85
C ASP A 18 3.70 -16.93 -2.56
N GLY A 19 3.24 -16.15 -1.59
CA GLY A 19 3.91 -15.93 -0.30
C GLY A 19 5.02 -14.88 -0.33
N GLN A 20 5.30 -14.28 -1.48
CA GLN A 20 6.34 -13.26 -1.65
C GLN A 20 5.88 -11.90 -1.15
N LEU A 21 6.80 -11.14 -0.56
CA LEU A 21 6.57 -9.77 -0.14
C LEU A 21 6.84 -8.82 -1.32
N ASN A 22 5.88 -7.93 -1.56
CA ASN A 22 5.93 -6.89 -2.58
C ASN A 22 5.67 -5.54 -1.91
N ALA A 23 6.24 -4.47 -2.45
CA ALA A 23 6.03 -3.11 -1.95
C ALA A 23 5.73 -2.14 -3.07
N PHE A 24 4.87 -1.16 -2.80
CA PHE A 24 4.52 -0.09 -3.73
C PHE A 24 4.29 1.23 -2.97
N ILE A 25 4.36 2.35 -3.69
CA ILE A 25 4.11 3.67 -3.09
C ILE A 25 2.65 3.76 -2.66
N ASN A 26 2.40 4.24 -1.43
CA ASN A 26 1.07 4.42 -0.87
C ASN A 26 0.37 5.68 -1.44
N ALA A 27 0.30 5.77 -2.78
CA ALA A 27 -0.30 6.87 -3.50
C ALA A 27 -0.95 6.35 -4.79
N CYS A 28 -2.16 6.80 -5.08
CA CYS A 28 -2.87 6.50 -6.31
C CYS A 28 -2.15 7.16 -7.49
N SER A 29 -1.92 6.40 -8.55
CA SER A 29 -1.25 6.89 -9.78
C SER A 29 -2.05 7.97 -10.53
N HIS A 30 -3.33 8.17 -10.24
CA HIS A 30 -4.14 9.21 -10.87
C HIS A 30 -3.84 10.60 -10.29
N ARG A 31 -4.10 10.82 -8.99
CA ARG A 31 -3.93 12.14 -8.32
C ARG A 31 -3.24 12.08 -6.96
N GLY A 32 -2.54 10.99 -6.66
CA GLY A 32 -1.72 10.89 -5.45
C GLY A 32 -2.47 10.66 -4.14
N ALA A 33 -3.78 10.35 -4.20
CA ALA A 33 -4.55 10.02 -3.00
C ALA A 33 -3.96 8.79 -2.28
N MET A 34 -3.91 8.83 -0.95
CA MET A 34 -3.40 7.72 -0.15
C MET A 34 -4.31 6.48 -0.27
N LEU A 35 -3.73 5.33 -0.63
CA LEU A 35 -4.47 4.08 -0.87
C LEU A 35 -4.85 3.39 0.45
N CYS A 36 -3.92 3.34 1.40
CA CYS A 36 -4.10 2.70 2.69
C CYS A 36 -3.88 3.69 3.82
N ARG A 37 -4.95 3.98 4.58
CA ARG A 37 -4.92 4.87 5.76
C ARG A 37 -4.58 4.15 7.06
N HIS A 38 -4.79 2.84 7.12
CA HIS A 38 -4.48 2.04 8.31
C HIS A 38 -3.04 1.54 8.28
N LYS A 39 -2.44 1.40 9.48
CA LYS A 39 -1.07 0.91 9.65
C LYS A 39 -0.90 -0.54 9.17
N SER A 40 -1.93 -1.36 9.31
CA SER A 40 -1.92 -2.75 8.88
C SER A 40 -3.34 -3.25 8.59
N GLY A 41 -3.44 -4.39 7.92
CA GLY A 41 -4.70 -5.08 7.66
C GLY A 41 -4.51 -6.25 6.69
N ASN A 42 -5.57 -6.96 6.35
CA ASN A 42 -5.55 -7.99 5.31
C ASN A 42 -6.55 -7.61 4.20
N ARG A 43 -6.07 -7.47 2.97
CA ARG A 43 -6.88 -7.11 1.78
C ARG A 43 -6.27 -7.74 0.53
N SER A 44 -7.14 -8.14 -0.39
CA SER A 44 -6.79 -8.64 -1.72
C SER A 44 -6.69 -7.54 -2.78
N SER A 45 -7.26 -6.35 -2.52
CA SER A 45 -7.23 -5.20 -3.44
C SER A 45 -6.98 -3.87 -2.71
N TYR A 46 -6.44 -2.91 -3.46
CA TYR A 46 -6.11 -1.56 -3.01
C TYR A 46 -6.83 -0.54 -3.90
N THR A 47 -8.00 -0.09 -3.45
CA THR A 47 -8.84 0.84 -4.20
C THR A 47 -8.59 2.27 -3.75
N CYS A 48 -8.41 3.18 -4.71
CA CYS A 48 -8.37 4.61 -4.45
C CYS A 48 -9.76 5.08 -3.95
N PRO A 49 -9.84 5.90 -2.88
CA PRO A 49 -11.11 6.43 -2.41
C PRO A 49 -11.72 7.52 -3.30
N PHE A 50 -11.01 7.91 -4.37
CA PHE A 50 -11.40 8.93 -5.35
C PHE A 50 -11.35 8.35 -6.76
#